data_AF-M0MHM3-F1
#
_entry.id   AF-M0MHM3-F1
#
_cell.length_a   1.000
_cell.length_b   1.000
_cell.length_c   1.000
_cell.angle_alpha   90.00
_cell.angle_beta   90.00
_cell.angle_gamma   90.00
#
_symmetry.space_group_name_H-M   'P 1'
#
loop_
_entity.id
_entity.type
_entity.pdbx_description
1 polymer ?
#
loop_
_entity_poly.entity_id
_entity_poly.type
_entity_poly.pdbx_seq_one_letter_code
_entity_poly.pdbx_strand_id
1 'polypeptide(L)'
;MHADLEKLQRDAYNAFRDNSTPPEIRVALDELYREADEHARTVLSDEGFLDFLAAYISREHTKLQAERDGKPEHYPYEETRTRPLCTCSDRYCELKEGRVARQIREADDPLEALRRFDHDHNGEPLVLHDAKEEYARRYGEIEQTYRRIMICGDHDIHPDELDDLEPPIDTEATDADDATAAPADD
;
A
#
# COMPACT_ATOMS: atom_id res chain seq x y z
N MET A 1 -2.06 15.15 -2.55
CA MET A 1 -1.68 13.85 -1.97
C MET A 1 -0.16 13.79 -1.86
N HIS A 2 0.61 13.81 -2.96
CA HIS A 2 2.09 13.76 -2.89
C HIS A 2 2.74 14.92 -2.09
N ALA A 3 2.22 16.14 -2.23
CA ALA A 3 2.76 17.33 -1.54
C ALA A 3 2.75 17.25 0.00
N ASP A 4 1.82 16.49 0.59
CA ASP A 4 1.74 16.33 2.04
C ASP A 4 2.82 15.36 2.55
N LEU A 5 3.08 14.29 1.81
CA LEU A 5 4.14 13.33 2.14
C LEU A 5 5.55 13.90 1.89
N GLU A 6 5.75 14.68 0.82
CA GLU A 6 7.02 15.39 0.58
C GLU A 6 7.34 16.39 1.70
N LYS A 7 6.31 17.04 2.24
CA LYS A 7 6.47 17.92 3.39
C LYS A 7 6.84 17.10 4.63
N LEU A 8 6.10 16.02 4.92
CA LEU A 8 6.39 15.14 6.06
C LEU A 8 7.79 14.53 5.98
N GLN A 9 8.24 14.08 4.80
CA GLN A 9 9.58 13.59 4.56
C GLN A 9 10.64 14.63 4.95
N ARG A 10 10.42 15.90 4.59
CA ARG A 10 11.33 16.99 4.93
C ARG A 10 11.32 17.32 6.42
N ASP A 11 10.13 17.37 7.02
CA ASP A 11 9.96 17.67 8.43
C ASP A 11 10.59 16.55 9.30
N ALA A 12 10.38 15.28 8.93
CA ALA A 12 11.02 14.12 9.58
C ALA A 12 12.55 14.17 9.48
N TYR A 13 13.10 14.52 8.31
CA TYR A 13 14.53 14.68 8.14
C TYR A 13 15.11 15.74 9.07
N ASN A 14 14.43 16.89 9.18
CA ASN A 14 14.90 18.00 10.02
C ASN A 14 14.85 17.64 11.52
N ALA A 15 13.83 16.89 11.95
CA ALA A 15 13.61 16.57 13.37
C ALA A 15 14.79 15.90 14.07
N PHE A 16 15.53 15.01 13.40
CA PHE A 16 16.70 14.34 13.99
C PHE A 16 18.05 14.91 13.52
N ARG A 17 18.04 15.82 12.53
CA ARG A 17 19.25 16.46 12.00
C ARG A 17 19.75 17.60 12.89
N ASP A 18 18.91 18.12 13.76
CA ASP A 18 19.30 19.15 14.72
C ASP A 18 20.36 18.61 15.69
N ASN A 19 21.36 19.44 16.01
CA ASN A 19 22.50 19.05 16.86
C ASN A 19 22.12 18.81 18.34
N SER A 20 20.84 18.99 18.70
CA SER A 20 20.31 18.77 20.04
C SER A 20 20.01 17.30 20.34
N THR A 21 19.71 16.48 19.33
CA THR A 21 19.33 15.08 19.54
C THR A 21 20.54 14.24 20.00
N PRO A 22 20.38 13.39 21.03
CA PRO A 22 21.43 12.47 21.45
C PRO A 22 22.00 11.64 20.28
N PRO A 23 23.32 11.40 20.20
CA PRO A 23 23.93 10.74 19.06
C PRO A 23 23.36 9.35 18.75
N GLU A 24 23.00 8.58 19.77
CA GLU A 24 22.45 7.22 19.63
C GLU A 24 21.06 7.25 18.98
N ILE A 25 20.18 8.13 19.47
CA ILE A 25 18.84 8.34 18.91
C ILE A 25 18.93 8.84 17.48
N ARG A 26 19.85 9.77 17.21
CA ARG A 26 20.06 10.29 15.84
C ARG A 26 20.49 9.20 14.86
N VAL A 27 21.35 8.26 15.27
CA VAL A 27 21.76 7.14 14.42
C VAL A 27 20.57 6.23 14.12
N ALA A 28 19.77 5.89 15.13
CA ALA A 28 18.59 5.05 14.95
C ALA A 28 17.52 5.72 14.06
N LEU A 29 17.27 7.01 14.25
CA LEU A 29 16.31 7.77 13.42
C LEU A 29 16.81 7.96 11.99
N ASP A 30 18.12 8.09 11.77
CA ASP A 30 18.71 8.17 10.42
C ASP A 30 18.59 6.82 9.67
N GLU A 31 18.72 5.69 10.37
CA GLU A 31 18.48 4.36 9.79
C GLU A 31 17.01 4.19 9.39
N LEU A 32 16.09 4.46 10.33
CA LEU A 32 14.65 4.39 10.07
C LEU A 32 14.21 5.35 8.95
N TYR A 33 14.80 6.55 8.90
CA TYR A 33 14.55 7.51 7.83
C TYR A 33 15.00 6.98 6.46
N ARG A 34 16.18 6.34 6.38
CA ARG A 34 16.69 5.80 5.11
C ARG A 34 15.82 4.67 4.59
N GLU A 35 15.34 3.79 5.46
CA GLU A 35 14.40 2.73 5.08
C GLU A 35 13.08 3.32 4.57
N ALA A 36 12.51 4.29 5.29
CA ALA A 36 11.29 4.98 4.87
C ALA A 36 11.47 5.73 3.54
N ASP A 37 12.61 6.39 3.32
CA ASP A 37 12.95 7.10 2.08
C ASP A 37 13.08 6.17 0.88
N GLU A 38 13.71 5.00 1.07
CA GLU A 38 13.80 3.98 0.03
C GLU A 38 12.40 3.52 -0.41
N HIS A 39 11.51 3.25 0.56
CA HIS A 39 10.13 2.90 0.28
C HIS A 39 9.35 4.07 -0.34
N ALA A 40 9.54 5.30 0.12
CA ALA A 40 8.87 6.48 -0.39
C ALA A 40 9.14 6.74 -1.87
N ARG A 41 10.30 6.35 -2.41
CA ARG A 41 10.57 6.47 -3.86
C ARG A 41 9.56 5.74 -4.73
N THR A 42 9.05 4.59 -4.27
CA THR A 42 8.01 3.84 -4.98
C THR A 42 6.65 4.53 -4.97
N VAL A 43 6.44 5.49 -4.07
CA VAL A 43 5.12 6.11 -3.80
C VAL A 43 5.08 7.61 -4.13
N LEU A 44 6.24 8.26 -4.18
CA LEU A 44 6.37 9.69 -4.45
C LEU A 44 6.62 10.01 -5.92
N SER A 45 7.11 9.05 -6.71
CA SER A 45 7.46 9.26 -8.11
C SER A 45 6.50 8.54 -9.07
N ASP A 46 6.28 9.13 -10.25
CA ASP A 46 5.47 8.52 -11.31
C ASP A 46 6.08 7.20 -11.80
N GLU A 47 7.42 7.15 -11.94
CA GLU A 47 8.17 5.94 -12.30
C GLU A 47 8.00 4.84 -11.24
N GLY A 48 8.19 5.20 -9.96
CA GLY A 48 7.99 4.27 -8.85
C GLY A 48 6.56 3.73 -8.77
N PHE A 49 5.56 4.57 -9.05
CA PHE A 49 4.16 4.15 -9.11
C PHE A 49 3.90 3.17 -10.27
N LEU A 50 4.46 3.43 -11.45
CA LEU A 50 4.35 2.53 -12.59
C LEU A 50 5.05 1.18 -12.34
N ASP A 51 6.23 1.20 -11.73
CA ASP A 51 6.95 -0.01 -11.32
C ASP A 51 6.16 -0.82 -10.30
N PHE A 52 5.57 -0.14 -9.31
CA PHE A 52 4.67 -0.76 -8.35
C PHE A 52 3.48 -1.44 -9.05
N LEU A 53 2.78 -0.73 -9.94
CA LEU A 53 1.64 -1.30 -10.67
C LEU A 53 2.06 -2.51 -11.51
N ALA A 54 3.19 -2.43 -12.21
CA ALA A 54 3.70 -3.52 -13.03
C ALA A 54 4.02 -4.76 -12.21
N ALA A 55 4.74 -4.59 -11.09
CA ALA A 55 5.07 -5.67 -10.18
C ALA A 55 3.81 -6.28 -9.54
N TYR A 56 2.87 -5.45 -9.09
CA TYR A 56 1.63 -5.89 -8.45
C TYR A 56 0.77 -6.71 -9.43
N ILE A 57 0.48 -6.17 -10.61
CA ILE A 57 -0.37 -6.85 -11.61
C ILE A 57 0.29 -8.15 -12.08
N SER A 58 1.60 -8.14 -12.33
CA SER A 58 2.33 -9.35 -12.72
C SER A 58 2.27 -10.43 -11.63
N ARG A 59 2.40 -10.05 -10.36
CA ARG A 59 2.29 -10.98 -9.23
C ARG A 59 0.89 -11.58 -9.14
N GLU A 60 -0.15 -10.76 -9.19
CA GLU A 60 -1.54 -11.21 -9.11
C GLU A 60 -1.93 -12.08 -10.30
N HIS A 61 -1.41 -11.80 -11.49
CA HIS A 61 -1.55 -12.66 -12.65
C HIS A 61 -0.90 -14.02 -12.43
N THR A 62 0.33 -14.05 -11.92
CA THR A 62 1.03 -15.30 -11.61
C THR A 62 0.27 -16.12 -10.56
N LYS A 63 -0.26 -15.49 -9.51
CA LYS A 63 -1.13 -16.16 -8.51
C LYS A 63 -2.38 -16.77 -9.14
N LEU A 64 -3.07 -16.02 -10.00
CA LEU A 64 -4.28 -16.50 -10.69
C LEU A 64 -3.98 -17.65 -11.66
N GLN A 65 -2.84 -17.58 -12.35
CA GLN A 65 -2.41 -18.64 -13.26
C GLN A 65 -2.04 -19.92 -12.49
N ALA A 66 -1.36 -19.79 -11.34
CA ALA A 66 -1.05 -20.90 -10.44
C ALA A 66 -2.32 -21.64 -9.99
N GLU A 67 -3.35 -20.88 -9.60
CA GLU A 67 -4.64 -21.42 -9.21
C GLU A 67 -5.33 -22.16 -10.37
N ARG A 68 -5.35 -21.56 -11.56
CA ARG A 68 -5.93 -22.16 -12.77
C ARG A 68 -5.22 -23.43 -13.20
N ASP A 69 -3.91 -23.51 -12.98
CA ASP A 69 -3.09 -24.68 -13.28
C ASP A 69 -3.20 -25.77 -12.19
N GLY A 70 -3.96 -25.53 -11.12
CA GLY A 70 -4.13 -26.43 -9.98
C GLY A 70 -2.85 -26.60 -9.16
N LYS A 71 -1.96 -25.60 -9.18
CA LYS A 71 -0.64 -25.62 -8.51
C LYS A 71 -0.38 -24.35 -7.70
N PRO A 72 -1.29 -23.93 -6.80
CA PRO A 72 -1.11 -22.71 -6.01
C PRO A 72 0.16 -22.73 -5.15
N GLU A 73 0.51 -23.88 -4.57
CA GLU A 73 1.65 -24.04 -3.66
C GLU A 73 3.04 -24.01 -4.35
N HIS A 74 3.08 -24.06 -5.69
CA HIS A 74 4.35 -24.07 -6.44
C HIS A 74 4.88 -22.67 -6.79
N TYR A 75 4.19 -21.62 -6.35
CA TYR A 75 4.57 -20.25 -6.61
C TYR A 75 5.04 -19.54 -5.33
N PRO A 76 5.92 -18.54 -5.45
CA PRO A 76 6.65 -17.96 -4.32
C PRO A 76 5.82 -17.00 -3.46
N TYR A 77 4.49 -17.12 -3.46
CA TYR A 77 3.58 -16.18 -2.81
C TYR A 77 2.72 -16.89 -1.77
N GLU A 78 2.51 -16.23 -0.63
CA GLU A 78 1.77 -16.78 0.51
C GLU A 78 0.26 -16.91 0.26
N GLU A 79 -0.27 -16.11 -0.67
CA GLU A 79 -1.71 -16.01 -0.94
C GLU A 79 -2.07 -16.46 -2.36
N THR A 80 -3.22 -17.11 -2.50
CA THR A 80 -3.81 -17.50 -3.78
C THR A 80 -4.81 -16.46 -4.28
N ARG A 81 -4.86 -16.25 -5.60
CA ARG A 81 -5.86 -15.41 -6.24
C ARG A 81 -6.87 -16.26 -7.01
N THR A 82 -8.13 -16.19 -6.60
CA THR A 82 -9.23 -16.89 -7.28
C THR A 82 -10.07 -15.96 -8.16
N ARG A 83 -10.16 -14.67 -7.81
CA ARG A 83 -10.90 -13.65 -8.58
C ARG A 83 -10.15 -13.29 -9.88
N PRO A 84 -10.87 -12.98 -10.99
CA PRO A 84 -10.22 -12.51 -12.21
C PRO A 84 -9.48 -11.19 -11.98
N LEU A 85 -8.52 -10.87 -12.85
CA LEU A 85 -7.83 -9.57 -12.84
C LEU A 85 -8.73 -8.44 -13.37
N CYS A 86 -9.59 -8.77 -14.34
CA CYS A 86 -10.57 -7.85 -14.91
C CYS A 86 -11.79 -8.62 -15.43
N THR A 87 -12.98 -8.02 -15.33
CA THR A 87 -14.26 -8.62 -15.74
C THR A 87 -14.76 -8.20 -17.12
N CYS A 88 -14.03 -7.34 -17.84
CA CYS A 88 -14.43 -6.90 -19.18
C CYS A 88 -14.59 -8.08 -20.16
N SER A 89 -15.29 -7.89 -21.27
CA SER A 89 -15.46 -8.95 -22.28
C SER A 89 -14.26 -9.11 -23.22
N ASP A 90 -13.35 -8.13 -23.25
CA ASP A 90 -12.17 -8.16 -24.12
C ASP A 90 -11.20 -9.27 -23.71
N ARG A 91 -10.91 -10.18 -24.62
CA ARG A 91 -9.95 -11.27 -24.42
C ARG A 91 -8.49 -10.82 -24.45
N TYR A 92 -8.23 -9.65 -25.04
CA TYR A 92 -6.90 -9.05 -25.19
C TYR A 92 -6.65 -7.91 -24.20
N CYS A 93 -7.50 -7.80 -23.17
CA CYS A 93 -7.31 -6.82 -22.11
C CYS A 93 -5.95 -7.04 -21.45
N GLU A 94 -5.08 -6.03 -21.50
CA GLU A 94 -3.70 -6.11 -21.01
C GLU A 94 -3.62 -6.50 -19.52
N LEU A 95 -4.61 -6.08 -18.72
CA LEU A 95 -4.70 -6.47 -17.31
C LEU A 95 -4.89 -7.98 -17.15
N LYS A 96 -5.68 -8.63 -18.02
CA LYS A 96 -5.87 -10.09 -17.99
C LYS A 96 -4.61 -10.85 -18.38
N GLU A 97 -3.73 -10.21 -19.13
CA GLU A 97 -2.42 -10.73 -19.54
C GLU A 97 -1.32 -10.36 -18.52
N GLY A 98 -1.68 -9.79 -17.37
CA GLY A 98 -0.74 -9.45 -16.31
C GLY A 98 0.12 -8.21 -16.59
N ARG A 99 -0.37 -7.28 -17.41
CA ARG A 99 0.38 -6.07 -17.80
C ARG A 99 -0.39 -4.79 -17.46
N VAL A 100 0.36 -3.73 -17.11
CA VAL A 100 -0.18 -2.38 -17.02
C VAL A 100 -0.67 -1.95 -18.39
N ALA A 101 -1.88 -1.39 -18.46
CA ALA A 101 -2.43 -0.93 -19.73
C ALA A 101 -1.57 0.19 -20.33
N ARG A 102 -1.41 0.16 -21.66
CA ARG A 102 -0.58 1.11 -22.39
C ARG A 102 -0.94 2.57 -22.10
N GLN A 103 -2.24 2.87 -22.01
CA GLN A 103 -2.74 4.21 -21.74
C GLN A 103 -2.37 4.76 -20.36
N ILE A 104 -2.05 3.88 -19.40
CA ILE A 104 -1.53 4.27 -18.08
C ILE A 104 -0.01 4.42 -18.16
N ARG A 105 0.68 3.46 -18.78
CA ARG A 105 2.14 3.41 -18.86
C ARG A 105 2.76 4.57 -19.64
N GLU A 106 2.09 5.04 -20.69
CA GLU A 106 2.57 6.12 -21.56
C GLU A 106 2.01 7.49 -21.19
N ALA A 107 1.26 7.61 -20.09
CA ALA A 107 0.68 8.87 -19.66
C ALA A 107 1.69 9.78 -18.98
N ASP A 108 1.54 11.08 -19.19
CA ASP A 108 2.29 12.11 -18.45
C ASP A 108 1.93 12.13 -16.96
N ASP A 109 0.69 11.74 -16.62
CA ASP A 109 0.19 11.56 -15.25
C ASP A 109 -0.45 10.16 -15.14
N PRO A 110 0.30 9.15 -14.65
CA PRO A 110 -0.18 7.79 -14.52
C PRO A 110 -1.38 7.63 -13.57
N LEU A 111 -1.49 8.46 -12.53
CA LEU A 111 -2.59 8.38 -11.56
C LEU A 111 -3.89 8.88 -12.18
N GLU A 112 -3.84 10.00 -12.91
CA GLU A 112 -4.98 10.49 -13.66
C GLU A 112 -5.36 9.54 -14.79
N ALA A 113 -4.38 8.96 -15.49
CA ALA A 113 -4.63 7.94 -16.51
C ALA A 113 -5.27 6.67 -15.93
N LEU A 114 -4.88 6.26 -14.72
CA LEU A 114 -5.53 5.16 -13.99
C LEU A 114 -7.00 5.47 -13.69
N ARG A 115 -7.32 6.70 -13.24
CA ARG A 115 -8.70 7.11 -12.97
C ARG A 115 -9.55 7.10 -14.23
N ARG A 116 -9.01 7.60 -15.34
CA ARG A 116 -9.69 7.57 -16.65
C ARG A 116 -9.87 6.15 -17.16
N PHE A 117 -8.82 5.31 -17.04
CA PHE A 117 -8.91 3.89 -17.37
C PHE A 117 -10.08 3.25 -16.62
N ASP A 118 -10.15 3.44 -15.30
CA ASP A 118 -11.20 2.87 -14.44
C ASP A 118 -12.60 3.35 -14.82
N HIS A 119 -12.74 4.61 -15.27
CA HIS A 119 -14.01 5.17 -15.71
C HIS A 119 -14.45 4.66 -17.09
N ASP A 120 -13.53 4.58 -18.05
CA ASP A 120 -13.83 4.30 -19.46
C ASP A 120 -13.79 2.79 -19.80
N HIS A 121 -13.24 1.95 -18.91
CA HIS A 121 -13.09 0.52 -19.17
C HIS A 121 -14.45 -0.19 -19.17
N ASN A 122 -14.71 -0.99 -20.19
CA ASN A 122 -15.95 -1.76 -20.34
C ASN A 122 -15.94 -3.04 -19.49
N GLY A 123 -15.84 -2.88 -18.17
CA GLY A 123 -15.79 -3.92 -17.15
C GLY A 123 -15.03 -3.44 -15.92
N GLU A 124 -14.96 -4.27 -14.88
CA GLU A 124 -14.32 -3.92 -13.61
C GLU A 124 -12.85 -4.38 -13.62
N PRO A 125 -11.88 -3.46 -13.55
CA PRO A 125 -10.47 -3.81 -13.47
C PRO A 125 -10.06 -4.13 -12.02
N LEU A 126 -10.58 -5.23 -11.47
CA LEU A 126 -10.42 -5.62 -10.06
C LEU A 126 -8.96 -5.56 -9.55
N VAL A 127 -7.98 -5.99 -10.36
CA VAL A 127 -6.56 -5.93 -9.98
C VAL A 127 -6.06 -4.51 -9.73
N LEU A 128 -6.62 -3.51 -10.43
CA LEU A 128 -6.27 -2.11 -10.23
C LEU A 128 -6.90 -1.54 -8.96
N HIS A 129 -8.06 -2.05 -8.53
CA HIS A 129 -8.66 -1.69 -7.24
C HIS A 129 -7.83 -2.25 -6.10
N ASP A 130 -7.50 -3.54 -6.17
CA ASP A 130 -6.64 -4.19 -5.18
C ASP A 130 -5.25 -3.48 -5.12
N ALA A 131 -4.70 -3.07 -6.27
CA ALA A 131 -3.44 -2.31 -6.32
C ALA A 131 -3.56 -0.92 -5.70
N LYS A 132 -4.69 -0.21 -5.88
CA LYS A 132 -4.93 1.10 -5.25
C LYS A 132 -4.97 0.98 -3.73
N GLU A 133 -5.63 -0.06 -3.21
CA GLU A 133 -5.71 -0.32 -1.77
C GLU A 133 -4.32 -0.64 -1.18
N GLU A 134 -3.57 -1.53 -1.83
CA GLU A 134 -2.19 -1.85 -1.43
C GLU A 134 -1.30 -0.60 -1.47
N TYR A 135 -1.42 0.23 -2.50
CA TYR A 135 -0.66 1.46 -2.63
C TYR A 135 -1.00 2.46 -1.52
N ALA A 136 -2.29 2.62 -1.22
CA ALA A 136 -2.75 3.47 -0.13
C ALA A 136 -2.26 2.98 1.23
N ARG A 137 -2.20 1.66 1.45
CA ARG A 137 -1.62 1.07 2.67
C ARG A 137 -0.14 1.42 2.79
N ARG A 138 0.65 1.21 1.74
CA ARG A 138 2.09 1.56 1.71
C ARG A 138 2.33 3.04 1.96
N TYR A 139 1.53 3.90 1.32
CA TYR A 139 1.58 5.34 1.56
C TYR A 139 1.35 5.66 3.04
N GLY A 140 0.31 5.05 3.65
CA GLY A 140 -0.01 5.24 5.07
C GLY A 140 1.08 4.74 6.01
N GLU A 141 1.70 3.60 5.71
CA GLU A 141 2.84 3.04 6.46
C GLU A 141 4.02 4.04 6.46
N ILE A 142 4.41 4.56 5.30
CA ILE A 142 5.49 5.55 5.17
C ILE A 142 5.14 6.85 5.91
N GLU A 143 3.89 7.31 5.79
CA GLU A 143 3.41 8.49 6.50
C GLU A 143 3.54 8.32 8.02
N GLN A 144 3.15 7.15 8.55
CA GLN A 144 3.29 6.82 9.96
C GLN A 144 4.75 6.77 10.37
N THR A 145 5.64 6.18 9.57
CA THR A 145 7.08 6.15 9.86
C THR A 145 7.67 7.55 9.93
N TYR A 146 7.34 8.46 9.00
CA TYR A 146 7.81 9.85 9.07
C TYR A 146 7.27 10.59 10.30
N ARG A 147 5.99 10.41 10.63
CA ARG A 147 5.41 11.00 11.84
C ARG A 147 6.09 10.47 13.11
N ARG A 148 6.39 9.18 13.15
CA ARG A 148 7.14 8.55 14.25
C ARG A 148 8.53 9.14 14.41
N ILE A 149 9.26 9.31 13.30
CA ILE A 149 10.58 9.96 13.32
C ILE A 149 10.48 11.37 13.90
N MET A 150 9.48 12.15 13.49
CA MET A 150 9.25 13.49 14.05
C MET A 150 9.01 13.46 15.55
N ILE A 151 8.11 12.59 16.04
CA ILE A 151 7.80 12.46 17.46
C ILE A 151 9.05 12.06 18.27
N CYS A 152 9.82 11.09 17.77
CA CYS A 152 11.04 10.65 18.45
C CYS A 152 12.11 11.74 18.47
N GLY A 153 12.29 12.46 17.35
CA GLY A 153 13.23 13.57 17.24
C GLY A 153 12.88 14.77 18.13
N ASP A 154 11.59 15.12 18.20
CA ASP A 154 11.08 16.25 19.00
C ASP A 154 11.14 16.00 20.52
N HIS A 155 11.17 14.72 20.93
CA HIS A 155 11.12 14.31 22.33
C HIS A 155 12.39 13.62 22.85
N ASP A 156 13.42 13.47 22.01
CA ASP A 156 14.63 12.71 22.33
C ASP A 156 14.31 11.30 22.85
N ILE A 157 13.40 10.59 22.18
CA ILE A 157 12.98 9.22 22.50
C ILE A 157 13.61 8.27 21.47
N HIS A 158 14.16 7.13 21.92
CA HIS A 158 14.64 6.11 21.00
C HIS A 158 13.46 5.44 20.28
N PRO A 159 13.51 5.18 18.96
CA PRO A 159 12.38 4.58 18.26
C PRO A 159 11.87 3.31 18.93
N ASP A 160 12.73 2.39 19.35
CA ASP A 160 12.35 1.15 20.04
C ASP A 160 11.55 1.38 21.35
N GLU A 161 11.78 2.49 22.06
CA GLU A 161 11.04 2.81 23.29
C GLU A 161 9.60 3.26 23.00
N LEU A 162 9.32 3.71 21.77
CA LEU A 162 7.98 4.08 21.35
C LEU A 162 7.09 2.86 21.07
N ASP A 163 7.68 1.75 20.61
CA ASP A 163 6.95 0.48 20.40
C ASP A 163 6.40 -0.08 21.72
N ASP A 164 7.14 0.10 22.81
CA ASP A 164 6.73 -0.34 24.15
C ASP A 164 5.59 0.52 24.76
N LEU A 165 5.24 1.64 24.13
CA LEU A 165 4.20 2.57 24.58
C LEU A 165 2.89 2.45 23.79
N GLU A 166 2.84 1.63 22.73
CA GLU A 166 1.58 1.36 22.04
C GLU A 166 0.65 0.53 22.94
N PRO A 167 -0.56 1.02 23.27
CA PRO A 167 -1.51 0.20 24.01
C PRO A 167 -1.82 -1.06 23.18
N PRO A 168 -1.94 -2.25 23.79
CA PRO A 168 -2.31 -3.44 23.05
C PRO A 168 -3.62 -3.14 22.31
N ILE A 169 -3.59 -3.32 20.99
CA ILE A 169 -4.80 -3.25 20.18
C ILE A 169 -5.64 -4.43 20.64
N ASP A 170 -6.68 -4.18 21.43
CA ASP A 170 -7.68 -5.18 21.83
C ASP A 170 -8.39 -5.66 20.57
N THR A 171 -7.81 -6.66 19.90
CA THR A 171 -8.43 -7.45 18.84
C THR A 171 -9.42 -8.48 19.41
N GLU A 172 -10.23 -8.08 20.39
CA GLU A 172 -11.40 -8.82 20.85
C GLU A 172 -12.64 -7.92 20.77
N ALA A 173 -13.07 -7.63 19.53
CA ALA A 173 -14.36 -7.02 19.24
C ALA A 173 -15.10 -7.80 18.15
N THR A 174 -15.41 -9.06 18.45
CA THR A 174 -16.40 -9.93 17.78
C THR A 174 -16.81 -10.92 18.88
N ASP A 175 -18.00 -10.85 19.47
CA ASP A 175 -19.28 -11.09 18.80
C ASP A 175 -20.38 -10.13 19.28
N ALA A 176 -20.87 -9.29 18.37
CA ALA A 176 -22.22 -8.76 18.45
C ALA A 176 -23.14 -9.80 17.80
N ASP A 177 -23.59 -10.78 18.58
CA ASP A 177 -24.62 -11.73 18.13
C ASP A 177 -25.99 -11.05 18.19
N ASP A 178 -26.41 -10.58 17.02
CA ASP A 178 -27.72 -10.10 16.65
C ASP A 178 -28.73 -11.26 16.72
N ALA A 179 -29.56 -11.27 17.77
CA ALA A 179 -30.73 -12.13 17.86
C ALA A 179 -32.01 -11.28 17.90
N THR A 180 -32.30 -10.57 16.80
CA THR A 180 -33.65 -10.08 16.53
C THR A 180 -34.52 -11.18 15.93
N ALA A 181 -35.14 -11.99 16.79
CA ALA A 181 -36.24 -12.88 16.40
C ALA A 181 -37.59 -12.29 16.85
N ALA A 182 -38.32 -11.70 15.91
CA ALA A 182 -39.77 -11.62 15.95
C ALA A 182 -40.29 -11.78 14.51
N PRO A 183 -41.14 -12.79 14.26
CA PRO A 183 -42.55 -12.44 14.14
C PRO A 183 -43.53 -13.54 14.62
N ALA A 184 -44.83 -13.18 14.58
CA ALA A 184 -46.06 -13.97 14.80
C ALA A 184 -46.60 -13.90 16.25
N ASP A 185 -47.86 -13.60 16.54
CA ASP A 185 -49.13 -13.86 15.85
C ASP A 185 -50.24 -12.84 16.23
N ASP A 186 -51.32 -12.88 15.42
CA ASP A 186 -52.69 -12.31 15.52
C ASP A 186 -53.15 -11.61 16.83
#